data_AF-A0A9D1D8Z8-F1
#
_entry.id   AF-A0A9D1D8Z8-F1
#
_cell.length_a   1.000
_cell.length_b   1.000
_cell.length_c   1.000
_cell.angle_alpha   90.00
_cell.angle_beta   90.00
_cell.angle_gamma   90.00
#
_symmetry.space_group_name_H-M   'P 1'
#
loop_
_entity.id
_entity.type
_entity.pdbx_description
1 polymer ?
#
loop_
_entity_poly.entity_id
_entity_poly.type
_entity_poly.pdbx_seq_one_letter_code
_entity_poly.pdbx_strand_id
1 'polypeptide(L)'
;MGWNKKYTWEFDLWGCVLGLLFLAPVLLWLAATASAAALSEQNHGAILEAGTLILGLLCFLTVSLLKNRGYAGEKRELNWRDGFALACGCGYYAAWICYYQGRGGSLTPAALLILPCMGLLAFEMDRRKGPAAALTCMMAVLLWSMWIF
;
A
#
# COMPACT_ATOMS: atom_id res chain seq x y z
N MET A 1 -8.64 14.90 24.37
CA MET A 1 -9.08 13.48 24.32
C MET A 1 -7.92 12.66 23.78
N GLY A 2 -7.28 11.82 24.62
CA GLY A 2 -6.04 11.11 24.25
C GLY A 2 -6.22 10.03 23.18
N TRP A 3 -5.22 9.83 22.33
CA TRP A 3 -5.17 8.85 21.23
C TRP A 3 -5.61 7.44 21.64
N ASN A 4 -5.25 7.00 22.86
CA ASN A 4 -5.61 5.68 23.41
C ASN A 4 -7.11 5.45 23.62
N LYS A 5 -7.95 6.49 23.64
CA LYS A 5 -9.41 6.33 23.75
C LYS A 5 -10.08 6.10 22.40
N LYS A 6 -9.41 6.43 21.29
CA LYS A 6 -10.00 6.44 19.93
C LYS A 6 -9.71 5.18 19.13
N TYR A 7 -8.56 4.55 19.33
CA TYR A 7 -8.14 3.36 18.56
C TYR A 7 -7.95 2.13 19.45
N THR A 8 -8.29 0.95 18.93
CA THR A 8 -7.95 -0.35 19.52
C THR A 8 -7.08 -1.14 18.57
N TRP A 9 -6.27 -2.03 19.14
CA TRP A 9 -5.54 -3.04 18.40
C TRP A 9 -6.42 -4.27 18.27
N GLU A 10 -7.15 -4.36 17.16
CA GLU A 10 -8.04 -5.47 16.82
C GLU A 10 -7.80 -5.86 15.37
N PHE A 11 -7.71 -7.16 15.11
CA PHE A 11 -7.47 -7.66 13.76
C PHE A 11 -8.69 -7.42 12.85
N ASP A 12 -8.46 -6.71 11.76
CA ASP A 12 -9.40 -6.44 10.67
C ASP A 12 -8.99 -7.28 9.45
N LEU A 13 -9.71 -8.38 9.23
CA LEU A 13 -9.45 -9.30 8.12
C LEU A 13 -9.45 -8.60 6.76
N TRP A 14 -10.26 -7.55 6.59
CA TRP A 14 -10.36 -6.86 5.31
C TRP A 14 -9.24 -5.86 5.09
N GLY A 15 -8.80 -5.22 6.17
CA GLY A 15 -7.55 -4.48 6.16
C GLY A 15 -6.36 -5.38 5.79
N CYS A 16 -6.34 -6.59 6.34
CA CYS A 16 -5.34 -7.60 6.00
C CYS A 16 -5.40 -8.01 4.53
N VAL A 17 -6.58 -8.36 4.00
CA VAL A 17 -6.74 -8.76 2.59
C VAL A 17 -6.30 -7.65 1.65
N LEU A 18 -6.75 -6.40 1.85
CA LEU A 18 -6.37 -5.28 0.98
C LEU A 18 -4.90 -4.89 1.13
N GLY A 19 -4.38 -4.87 2.35
CA GLY A 19 -2.98 -4.59 2.58
C GLY A 19 -2.09 -5.64 1.91
N LEU A 20 -2.46 -6.93 1.99
CA LEU A 20 -1.73 -8.00 1.32
C LEU A 20 -1.87 -7.92 -0.20
N LEU A 21 -3.04 -7.57 -0.71
CA LEU A 21 -3.30 -7.40 -2.15
C LEU A 21 -2.36 -6.36 -2.76
N PHE A 22 -2.14 -5.24 -2.08
CA PHE A 22 -1.24 -4.19 -2.57
C PHE A 22 0.24 -4.47 -2.25
N LEU A 23 0.54 -5.19 -1.18
CA LEU A 23 1.92 -5.51 -0.78
C LEU A 23 2.51 -6.69 -1.57
N ALA A 24 1.69 -7.67 -1.97
CA ALA A 24 2.17 -8.91 -2.59
C ALA A 24 3.00 -8.69 -3.86
N PRO A 25 2.59 -7.83 -4.82
CA PRO A 25 3.39 -7.61 -6.03
C PRO A 25 4.77 -7.01 -5.74
N VAL A 26 4.87 -6.12 -4.74
CA VAL A 26 6.15 -5.55 -4.31
C VAL A 26 7.05 -6.63 -3.72
N LEU A 27 6.52 -7.54 -2.90
CA LEU A 27 7.28 -8.66 -2.33
C LEU A 27 7.77 -9.62 -3.40
N LEU A 28 6.93 -9.93 -4.39
CA LEU A 28 7.31 -10.78 -5.53
C LEU A 28 8.38 -10.14 -6.39
N TRP A 29 8.25 -8.84 -6.67
CA TRP A 29 9.28 -8.09 -7.38
C TRP A 29 10.60 -8.08 -6.62
N LEU A 30 10.57 -7.84 -5.30
CA LEU A 30 11.77 -7.83 -4.47
C LEU A 30 12.44 -9.20 -4.38
N ALA A 31 11.67 -10.29 -4.31
CA ALA A 31 12.22 -11.65 -4.37
C ALA A 31 12.88 -11.94 -5.72
N ALA A 32 12.27 -11.48 -6.82
CA ALA A 32 12.84 -11.62 -8.16
C ALA A 32 14.12 -10.76 -8.33
N THR A 33 14.14 -9.52 -7.85
CA THR A 33 15.30 -8.64 -7.96
C THR A 33 16.42 -9.01 -6.98
N ALA A 34 16.11 -9.49 -5.77
CA ALA A 34 17.10 -9.98 -4.82
C ALA A 34 17.91 -11.15 -5.38
N SER A 35 17.29 -12.00 -6.22
CA SER A 35 18.00 -13.07 -6.92
C SER A 35 18.98 -12.56 -7.98
N ALA A 36 18.73 -11.37 -8.53
CA ALA A 36 19.57 -10.71 -9.54
C ALA A 36 20.60 -9.73 -8.94
N ALA A 37 20.31 -9.12 -7.79
CA ALA A 37 21.10 -8.07 -7.15
C ALA A 37 22.29 -8.59 -6.31
N ALA A 38 22.41 -9.90 -6.09
CA ALA A 38 23.58 -10.51 -5.46
C ALA A 38 24.91 -10.30 -6.23
N LEU A 39 24.88 -9.63 -7.39
CA LEU A 39 25.99 -9.45 -8.33
C LEU A 39 26.40 -7.99 -8.62
N SER A 40 25.76 -6.97 -8.04
CA SER A 40 26.11 -5.57 -8.37
C SER A 40 26.16 -4.67 -7.14
N GLU A 41 27.36 -4.20 -6.79
CA GLU A 41 27.59 -3.15 -5.80
C GLU A 41 27.03 -1.78 -6.27
N GLN A 42 26.60 -1.00 -5.27
CA GLN A 42 26.14 0.39 -5.31
C GLN A 42 24.83 0.71 -6.05
N ASN A 43 23.83 1.23 -5.32
CA ASN A 43 23.29 2.57 -5.58
C ASN A 43 22.26 3.02 -4.55
N HIS A 44 22.07 4.33 -4.43
CA HIS A 44 21.08 5.04 -3.60
C HIS A 44 19.64 4.47 -3.67
N GLY A 45 19.29 3.76 -4.74
CA GLY A 45 18.01 3.07 -4.88
C GLY A 45 17.71 2.06 -3.79
N ALA A 46 18.71 1.35 -3.26
CA ALA A 46 18.53 0.33 -2.22
C ALA A 46 17.97 0.89 -0.90
N ILE A 47 18.35 2.12 -0.52
CA ILE A 47 17.86 2.77 0.69
C ILE A 47 16.38 3.17 0.52
N LEU A 48 16.02 3.70 -0.66
CA LEU A 48 14.65 4.09 -0.95
C LEU A 48 13.72 2.87 -1.12
N GLU A 49 14.22 1.79 -1.73
CA GLU A 49 13.53 0.50 -1.80
C GLU A 49 13.24 -0.07 -0.42
N ALA A 50 14.25 -0.11 0.46
CA ALA A 50 14.09 -0.56 1.84
C ALA A 50 13.11 0.32 2.62
N GLY A 51 13.20 1.65 2.48
CA GLY A 51 12.29 2.59 3.14
C GLY A 51 10.84 2.40 2.69
N THR A 52 10.63 2.20 1.39
CA THR A 52 9.30 1.91 0.81
C THR A 52 8.73 0.60 1.34
N LEU A 53 9.55 -0.45 1.42
CA LEU A 53 9.13 -1.74 1.96
C LEU A 53 8.74 -1.62 3.44
N ILE A 54 9.56 -0.94 4.25
CA ILE A 54 9.29 -0.72 5.68
C ILE A 54 7.98 0.05 5.87
N LEU A 55 7.76 1.12 5.11
CA LEU A 55 6.52 1.89 5.17
C LEU A 55 5.32 1.09 4.67
N GLY A 56 5.47 0.31 3.61
CA GLY A 56 4.43 -0.59 3.10
C GLY A 56 4.03 -1.63 4.15
N LEU A 57 5.00 -2.22 4.85
CA LEU A 57 4.75 -3.15 5.96
C LEU A 57 4.08 -2.47 7.15
N LEU A 58 4.53 -1.26 7.52
CA LEU A 58 3.92 -0.50 8.60
C LEU A 58 2.49 -0.08 8.26
N CYS A 59 2.25 0.32 7.02
CA CYS A 59 0.93 0.62 6.47
C CYS A 59 0.04 -0.63 6.52
N PHE A 60 0.54 -1.79 6.05
CA PHE A 60 -0.16 -3.07 6.15
C PHE A 60 -0.55 -3.41 7.59
N LEU A 61 0.38 -3.30 8.54
CA LEU A 61 0.11 -3.57 9.95
C LEU A 61 -0.94 -2.60 10.52
N THR A 62 -0.85 -1.32 10.17
CA THR A 62 -1.78 -0.30 10.69
C THR A 62 -3.17 -0.50 10.10
N VAL A 63 -3.29 -0.77 8.80
CA VAL A 63 -4.56 -1.04 8.13
C VAL A 63 -5.20 -2.33 8.66
N SER A 64 -4.40 -3.35 8.97
CA SER A 64 -4.86 -4.66 9.42
C SER A 64 -5.17 -4.75 10.91
N LEU A 65 -4.47 -3.99 11.76
CA LEU A 65 -4.55 -4.14 13.22
C LEU A 65 -5.16 -2.93 13.93
N LEU A 66 -5.19 -1.75 13.29
CA LEU A 66 -5.73 -0.55 13.91
C LEU A 66 -7.21 -0.40 13.57
N LYS A 67 -8.05 -0.45 14.59
CA LYS A 67 -9.49 -0.23 14.46
C LYS A 67 -9.91 1.01 15.24
N ASN A 68 -10.79 1.83 14.66
CA ASN A 68 -11.34 2.99 15.35
C ASN A 68 -12.53 2.54 16.22
N ARG A 69 -12.51 2.82 17.53
CA ARG A 69 -13.58 2.43 18.48
C ARG A 69 -14.94 2.97 18.06
N GLY A 70 -14.98 4.18 17.49
CA GLY A 70 -16.22 4.79 17.01
C GLY A 70 -16.87 4.05 15.84
N TYR A 71 -16.14 3.14 15.20
CA TYR A 71 -16.58 2.31 14.06
C TYR A 71 -16.59 0.81 14.42
N ALA A 72 -16.31 0.44 15.68
CA ALA A 72 -16.12 -0.96 16.07
C ALA A 72 -17.43 -1.78 16.13
N GLY A 73 -18.59 -1.11 16.20
CA GLY A 73 -19.92 -1.73 16.31
C GLY A 73 -20.83 -1.59 15.09
N GLU A 74 -20.36 -0.97 14.01
CA GLU A 74 -21.17 -0.81 12.80
C GLU A 74 -21.15 -2.11 11.99
N LYS A 75 -22.34 -2.63 11.64
CA LYS A 75 -22.45 -3.81 10.77
C LYS A 75 -21.81 -3.48 9.44
N ARG A 76 -20.87 -4.33 9.02
CA ARG A 76 -20.06 -4.05 7.84
C ARG A 76 -20.85 -4.32 6.57
N GLU A 77 -21.30 -3.26 5.93
CA GLU A 77 -21.85 -3.29 4.57
C GLU A 77 -20.76 -2.89 3.57
N LEU A 78 -20.72 -3.58 2.42
CA LEU A 78 -19.79 -3.29 1.35
C LEU A 78 -20.16 -1.94 0.73
N ASN A 79 -19.37 -0.91 1.00
CA ASN A 79 -19.61 0.43 0.49
C ASN A 79 -18.92 0.63 -0.88
N TRP A 80 -19.31 1.66 -1.63
CA TRP A 80 -18.71 2.00 -2.92
C TRP A 80 -17.19 2.23 -2.82
N ARG A 81 -16.70 2.68 -1.66
CA ARG A 81 -15.26 2.90 -1.38
C ARG A 81 -14.47 1.60 -1.32
N ASP A 82 -15.04 0.53 -0.75
CA ASP A 82 -14.43 -0.81 -0.77
C ASP A 82 -14.38 -1.33 -2.22
N GLY A 83 -15.42 -1.07 -3.02
CA GLY A 83 -15.43 -1.39 -4.46
C GLY A 83 -14.38 -0.60 -5.26
N PHE A 84 -14.21 0.70 -4.96
CA PHE A 84 -13.17 1.52 -5.56
C PHE A 84 -11.76 1.02 -5.21
N ALA A 85 -11.52 0.64 -3.94
CA ALA A 85 -10.25 0.07 -3.52
C ALA A 85 -9.92 -1.23 -4.28
N LEU A 86 -10.91 -2.10 -4.49
CA LEU A 86 -10.73 -3.31 -5.30
C LEU A 86 -10.44 -2.99 -6.78
N ALA A 87 -11.14 -2.00 -7.36
CA ALA A 87 -10.88 -1.57 -8.73
C ALA A 87 -9.45 -1.01 -8.90
N CYS A 88 -8.97 -0.23 -7.92
CA CYS A 88 -7.58 0.21 -7.86
C CYS A 88 -6.62 -0.98 -7.77
N GLY A 89 -6.95 -2.01 -6.99
CA GLY A 89 -6.24 -3.28 -6.94
C GLY A 89 -6.12 -3.95 -8.32
N CYS A 90 -7.23 -4.12 -9.04
CA CYS A 90 -7.22 -4.70 -10.38
C CYS A 90 -6.34 -3.89 -11.35
N GLY A 91 -6.44 -2.57 -11.33
CA GLY A 91 -5.59 -1.70 -12.14
C GLY A 91 -4.10 -1.81 -11.77
N TYR A 92 -3.80 -1.95 -10.49
CA TYR A 92 -2.43 -2.10 -10.00
C TYR A 92 -1.79 -3.40 -10.52
N TYR A 93 -2.52 -4.50 -10.48
CA TYR A 93 -2.05 -5.76 -11.07
C TYR A 93 -1.91 -5.70 -12.59
N ALA A 94 -2.84 -5.01 -13.28
CA ALA A 94 -2.72 -4.79 -14.72
C ALA A 94 -1.46 -3.98 -15.05
N ALA A 95 -1.14 -2.95 -14.26
CA ALA A 95 0.09 -2.18 -14.41
C ALA A 95 1.35 -3.04 -14.20
N TRP A 96 1.35 -3.94 -13.21
CA TRP A 96 2.44 -4.92 -13.02
C TRP A 96 2.62 -5.84 -14.21
N ILE A 97 1.53 -6.37 -14.77
CA ILE A 97 1.60 -7.23 -15.97
C ILE A 97 2.20 -6.46 -17.15
N CYS A 98 1.75 -5.21 -17.38
CA CYS A 98 2.31 -4.35 -18.42
C CYS A 98 3.80 -4.04 -18.20
N TYR A 99 4.19 -3.82 -16.93
CA TYR A 99 5.59 -3.58 -16.54
C TYR A 99 6.47 -4.79 -16.89
N TYR A 100 6.07 -6.00 -16.50
CA TYR A 100 6.83 -7.22 -16.80
C TYR A 100 6.85 -7.58 -18.28
N GLN A 101 5.85 -7.18 -19.06
CA GLN A 101 5.84 -7.35 -20.51
C GLN A 101 6.73 -6.34 -21.26
N GLY A 102 7.36 -5.38 -20.56
CA GLY A 102 8.14 -4.30 -21.19
C GLY A 102 7.30 -3.36 -22.05
N ARG A 103 5.97 -3.42 -21.93
CA ARG A 103 5.01 -2.58 -22.68
C ARG A 103 4.65 -1.29 -21.94
N GLY A 104 5.25 -1.09 -20.77
CA GLY A 104 4.99 0.05 -19.92
C GLY A 104 5.85 1.25 -20.30
N GLY A 105 5.25 2.24 -20.97
CA GLY A 105 5.82 3.57 -21.08
C GLY A 105 5.84 4.32 -19.73
N SER A 106 6.07 5.63 -19.76
CA SER A 106 6.13 6.51 -18.57
C SER A 106 4.90 6.45 -17.65
N LEU A 107 3.75 6.03 -18.17
CA LEU A 107 2.50 5.89 -17.41
C LEU A 107 2.47 4.67 -16.48
N THR A 108 3.27 3.63 -16.75
CA THR A 108 3.20 2.37 -15.98
C THR A 108 3.78 2.50 -14.58
N PRO A 109 4.96 3.13 -14.37
CA PRO A 109 5.46 3.45 -13.03
C PRO A 109 4.52 4.34 -12.23
N ALA A 110 3.92 5.36 -12.86
CA ALA A 110 2.96 6.23 -12.21
C ALA A 110 1.70 5.46 -11.77
N ALA A 111 1.20 4.54 -12.58
CA ALA A 111 0.07 3.69 -12.23
C ALA A 111 0.40 2.73 -11.07
N LEU A 112 1.60 2.15 -11.06
CA LEU A 112 2.09 1.30 -9.98
C LEU A 112 2.17 2.04 -8.63
N LEU A 113 2.39 3.36 -8.66
CA LEU A 113 2.40 4.20 -7.47
C LEU A 113 1.00 4.67 -7.05
N ILE A 114 0.27 5.27 -7.97
CA ILE A 114 -0.95 6.03 -7.64
C ILE A 114 -2.09 5.07 -7.25
N LEU A 115 -2.22 3.94 -7.94
CA LEU A 115 -3.34 3.00 -7.73
C LEU A 115 -3.38 2.39 -6.31
N PRO A 116 -2.29 1.81 -5.76
CA PRO A 116 -2.32 1.28 -4.40
C PRO A 116 -2.59 2.37 -3.35
N CYS A 117 -1.99 3.56 -3.50
CA CYS A 117 -2.20 4.67 -2.59
C CYS A 117 -3.66 5.17 -2.62
N MET A 118 -4.27 5.31 -3.80
CA MET A 118 -5.67 5.70 -3.92
C MET A 118 -6.61 4.65 -3.30
N GLY A 119 -6.35 3.36 -3.54
CA GLY A 119 -7.16 2.28 -2.98
C GLY A 119 -7.09 2.22 -1.46
N LEU A 120 -5.88 2.33 -0.90
CA LEU A 120 -5.67 2.35 0.56
C LEU A 120 -6.27 3.59 1.21
N LEU A 121 -6.05 4.79 0.65
CA LEU A 121 -6.64 6.02 1.20
C LEU A 121 -8.17 5.98 1.19
N ALA A 122 -8.80 5.47 0.13
CA ALA A 122 -10.25 5.34 0.08
C ALA A 122 -10.80 4.44 1.20
N PHE A 123 -10.12 3.30 1.44
CA PHE A 123 -10.45 2.35 2.49
C PHE A 123 -10.24 2.92 3.91
N GLU A 124 -9.14 3.64 4.11
CA GLU A 124 -8.76 4.24 5.39
C GLU A 124 -9.65 5.43 5.76
N MET A 125 -10.03 6.24 4.77
CA MET A 125 -10.96 7.36 4.95
C MET A 125 -12.37 6.89 5.33
N ASP A 126 -12.85 5.81 4.72
CA ASP A 126 -14.14 5.19 5.07
C ASP A 126 -14.17 4.80 6.56
N ARG A 127 -13.10 4.17 7.03
CA ARG A 127 -12.98 3.67 8.42
C ARG A 127 -12.40 4.70 9.40
N ARG A 128 -12.18 5.95 8.95
CA ARG A 128 -11.52 7.04 9.70
C ARG A 128 -10.22 6.61 10.39
N LYS A 129 -9.40 5.78 9.71
CA LYS A 129 -8.10 5.32 10.18
C LYS A 129 -7.01 6.37 9.90
N GLY A 130 -7.06 7.48 10.64
CA GLY A 130 -6.17 8.63 10.43
C GLY A 130 -4.66 8.31 10.40
N PRO A 131 -4.12 7.50 11.34
CA PRO A 131 -2.71 7.13 11.34
C PRO A 131 -2.29 6.33 10.10
N ALA A 132 -3.16 5.44 9.62
CA ALA A 132 -2.91 4.64 8.42
C ALA A 132 -2.85 5.54 7.17
N ALA A 133 -3.79 6.48 7.05
CA ALA A 133 -3.78 7.46 5.97
C ALA A 133 -2.52 8.34 5.92
N ALA A 134 -1.98 8.72 7.09
CA ALA A 134 -0.73 9.46 7.14
C ALA A 134 0.45 8.63 6.60
N LEU A 135 0.52 7.34 6.95
CA LEU A 135 1.53 6.42 6.43
C LEU A 135 1.40 6.20 4.93
N THR A 136 0.18 6.03 4.42
CA THR A 136 -0.09 5.89 2.98
C THR A 136 0.40 7.11 2.19
N CYS A 137 0.18 8.33 2.72
CA CYS A 137 0.70 9.55 2.12
C CYS A 137 2.24 9.61 2.14
N MET A 138 2.88 9.23 3.24
CA MET A 138 4.35 9.18 3.32
C MET A 138 4.94 8.18 2.32
N MET A 139 4.32 7.01 2.20
CA MET A 139 4.71 5.98 1.22
C MET A 139 4.59 6.51 -0.22
N ALA A 140 3.51 7.23 -0.53
CA ALA A 140 3.29 7.81 -1.85
C ALA A 140 4.41 8.81 -2.24
N VAL A 141 4.84 9.66 -1.31
CA VAL A 141 5.91 10.63 -1.54
C VAL A 141 7.25 9.95 -1.79
N LEU A 142 7.59 8.93 -1.01
CA LEU A 142 8.85 8.21 -1.17
C LEU A 142 8.89 7.40 -2.45
N LEU A 143 7.82 6.70 -2.79
CA LEU A 143 7.70 6.02 -4.08
C LEU A 143 7.82 7.00 -5.25
N TRP A 144 7.21 8.18 -5.18
CA TRP A 144 7.36 9.20 -6.22
C TRP A 144 8.83 9.62 -6.41
N SER A 145 9.56 9.77 -5.31
CA SER A 145 10.99 10.14 -5.35
C SER A 145 11.88 9.06 -5.97
N MET A 146 11.48 7.78 -5.94
CA MET A 146 12.25 6.67 -6.55
C MET A 146 12.21 6.66 -8.08
N TRP A 147 11.16 7.22 -8.70
CA TRP A 147 10.95 7.15 -10.14
C TRP A 147 11.34 8.44 -10.89
N ILE A 148 11.84 9.46 -10.17
CA ILE A 148 12.27 10.75 -10.73
C ILE A 148 13.81 10.87 -10.85
N PHE A 149 14.56 10.05 -10.13
CA PHE A 149 16.02 9.98 -10.17
C PHE A 149 16.49 8.72 -10.90
#